data_AF-A0A3N2RPH4-F1
#
_entry.id   AF-A0A3N2RPH4-F1
#
_cell.length_a   1.000
_cell.length_b   1.000
_cell.length_c   1.000
_cell.angle_alpha   90.00
_cell.angle_beta   90.00
_cell.angle_gamma   90.00
#
_symmetry.space_group_name_H-M   'P 1'
#
loop_
_entity.id
_entity.type
_entity.pdbx_description
1 polymer ?
#
loop_
_entity_poly.entity_id
_entity_poly.type
_entity_poly.pdbx_seq_one_letter_code
_entity_poly.pdbx_strand_id
1 'polypeptide(L)'
;DSLQGADNSDQLYGDAGDDTLVGGKGADILSGGTGNDTLKGGYGSDTYLFNMGDGKDDISEGSSNAGDIDTLRFGEGINPEDVILQRKITTGLKAADSLIITFRDSTDSITIDNFFREGKYQVEELVFTNGTVWDVNTVKAMILRGTDDAQTITAYAEGSEIHAAGGNDALQGADNSDQLYGDAGDDSLIGGKGADILSGGTGNDTLKGGYGSDTYLFNAGDGNDYLYEGTSNAGDADTLRFGEGINPEDVIIQRRKTSGLNARDSLIITFRNSTDSITLDDFFRAAKYQVEHITFADGTDWLPEDILNYLEDDIPLPIAASPDTPVSMSLLRQEMAAFSGGEYDDDAGVVVNTTLATARTTVNSLVSY
;
A
#
# COMPACT_ATOMS: atom_id res chain seq x y z
N ASP A 1 3.64 -20.67 38.90
CA ASP A 1 4.93 -20.37 39.55
C ASP A 1 5.61 -19.16 38.90
N SER A 2 6.72 -18.68 39.48
CA SER A 2 7.54 -17.64 38.86
C SER A 2 9.01 -18.06 38.90
N LEU A 3 9.61 -18.17 37.71
CA LEU A 3 10.99 -18.58 37.50
C LEU A 3 11.79 -17.44 36.91
N GLN A 4 13.03 -17.28 37.36
CA GLN A 4 13.93 -16.22 36.95
C GLN A 4 15.32 -16.83 36.74
N GLY A 5 15.80 -16.78 35.51
CA GLY A 5 17.19 -17.05 35.16
C GLY A 5 18.10 -15.85 35.47
N ALA A 6 19.38 -16.02 35.16
CA ALA A 6 20.48 -15.16 35.52
C ALA A 6 21.15 -14.56 34.26
N ASP A 7 22.48 -14.39 34.29
CA ASP A 7 23.26 -13.77 33.22
C ASP A 7 23.82 -14.79 32.20
N ASN A 8 23.56 -16.09 32.38
CA ASN A 8 24.04 -17.17 31.50
C ASN A 8 22.85 -17.90 30.87
N SER A 9 23.10 -18.68 29.82
CA SER A 9 22.11 -19.62 29.28
C SER A 9 21.50 -20.53 30.35
N ASP A 10 20.21 -20.35 30.58
CA ASP A 10 19.40 -21.08 31.53
C ASP A 10 18.39 -21.99 30.84
N GLN A 11 17.85 -22.95 31.60
CA GLN A 11 16.70 -23.75 31.18
C GLN A 11 15.62 -23.62 32.25
N LEU A 12 14.47 -23.09 31.86
CA LEU A 12 13.35 -22.81 32.73
C LEU A 12 12.14 -23.65 32.30
N TYR A 13 11.57 -24.38 33.24
CA TYR A 13 10.41 -25.25 33.03
C TYR A 13 9.35 -24.89 34.07
N GLY A 14 8.19 -24.40 33.64
CA GLY A 14 7.04 -24.08 34.51
C GLY A 14 6.26 -25.33 34.95
N ASP A 15 6.29 -26.37 34.12
CA ASP A 15 5.57 -27.63 34.25
C ASP A 15 4.04 -27.48 34.15
N ALA A 16 3.32 -27.23 35.24
CA ALA A 16 1.87 -27.21 35.21
C ALA A 16 1.29 -26.09 36.06
N GLY A 17 0.26 -25.42 35.50
CA GLY A 17 -0.34 -24.23 36.07
C GLY A 17 0.03 -23.01 35.26
N ASP A 18 -0.49 -21.84 35.65
CA ASP A 18 -0.14 -20.59 34.99
C ASP A 18 1.18 -20.06 35.58
N ASP A 19 2.22 -20.04 34.77
CA ASP A 19 3.60 -19.73 35.14
C ASP A 19 4.09 -18.41 34.55
N THR A 20 5.13 -17.85 35.16
CA THR A 20 5.87 -16.70 34.61
C THR A 20 7.35 -17.00 34.59
N LEU A 21 7.94 -17.14 33.41
CA LEU A 21 9.35 -17.47 33.21
C LEU A 21 10.07 -16.25 32.63
N VAL A 22 11.18 -15.86 33.25
CA VAL A 22 12.06 -14.79 32.78
C VAL A 22 13.48 -15.33 32.63
N GLY A 23 13.99 -15.44 31.41
CA GLY A 23 15.32 -15.97 31.09
C GLY A 23 16.44 -15.10 31.65
N GLY A 24 16.47 -13.82 31.28
CA GLY A 24 17.47 -12.87 31.78
C GLY A 24 18.46 -12.48 30.69
N LYS A 25 19.73 -12.87 30.84
CA LYS A 25 20.70 -12.79 29.74
C LYS A 25 21.22 -14.18 29.42
N GLY A 26 21.60 -14.39 28.18
CA GLY A 26 22.13 -15.65 27.71
C GLY A 26 21.26 -16.19 26.58
N ALA A 27 21.61 -17.35 26.06
CA ALA A 27 20.69 -18.07 25.17
C ALA A 27 19.89 -19.03 26.03
N ASP A 28 18.68 -18.65 26.41
CA ASP A 28 17.85 -19.36 27.38
C ASP A 28 16.87 -20.32 26.68
N ILE A 29 16.45 -21.36 27.39
CA ILE A 29 15.38 -22.27 26.94
C ILE A 29 14.22 -22.15 27.94
N LEU A 30 13.05 -21.73 27.46
CA LEU A 30 11.86 -21.53 28.25
C LEU A 30 10.75 -22.48 27.78
N SER A 31 10.17 -23.22 28.72
CA SER A 31 8.98 -24.06 28.49
C SER A 31 7.99 -23.80 29.61
N GLY A 32 6.85 -23.23 29.29
CA GLY A 32 5.76 -23.01 30.26
C GLY A 32 5.21 -24.35 30.75
N GLY A 33 4.84 -25.21 29.81
CA GLY A 33 4.23 -26.51 30.10
C GLY A 33 2.72 -26.40 29.94
N THR A 34 1.93 -27.07 30.77
CA THR A 34 0.46 -26.97 30.66
C THR A 34 -0.07 -25.82 31.51
N GLY A 35 -0.79 -24.88 30.92
CA GLY A 35 -1.28 -23.70 31.63
C GLY A 35 -1.57 -22.55 30.68
N ASN A 36 -1.69 -21.33 31.21
CA ASN A 36 -1.54 -20.14 30.39
C ASN A 36 -0.33 -19.38 30.92
N ASP A 37 0.79 -19.49 30.20
CA ASP A 37 2.08 -19.07 30.71
C ASP A 37 2.52 -17.73 30.13
N THR A 38 3.34 -17.00 30.89
CA THR A 38 4.01 -15.79 30.42
C THR A 38 5.51 -16.05 30.32
N LEU A 39 6.06 -15.97 29.11
CA LEU A 39 7.46 -16.28 28.82
C LEU A 39 8.19 -15.02 28.34
N LYS A 40 9.34 -14.73 28.95
CA LYS A 40 10.21 -13.61 28.57
C LYS A 40 11.66 -14.06 28.53
N GLY A 41 12.23 -14.15 27.35
CA GLY A 41 13.61 -14.56 27.09
C GLY A 41 14.58 -13.53 27.68
N GLY A 42 14.58 -12.32 27.14
CA GLY A 42 15.43 -11.25 27.63
C GLY A 42 16.52 -10.93 26.62
N TYR A 43 17.79 -10.96 27.03
CA TYR A 43 18.91 -10.70 26.13
C TYR A 43 19.56 -11.99 25.67
N GLY A 44 19.80 -12.10 24.37
CA GLY A 44 20.50 -13.23 23.76
C GLY A 44 19.57 -13.93 22.78
N SER A 45 19.93 -15.15 22.38
CA SER A 45 19.15 -15.93 21.41
C SER A 45 18.36 -16.99 22.14
N ASP A 46 17.13 -16.68 22.48
CA ASP A 46 16.28 -17.47 23.36
C ASP A 46 15.45 -18.49 22.58
N THR A 47 15.07 -19.58 23.24
CA THR A 47 14.24 -20.64 22.67
C THR A 47 13.02 -20.87 23.54
N TYR A 48 11.85 -20.63 22.96
CA TYR A 48 10.55 -20.95 23.54
C TYR A 48 10.08 -22.31 23.03
N LEU A 49 9.70 -23.21 23.93
CA LEU A 49 9.17 -24.53 23.59
C LEU A 49 7.66 -24.55 23.79
N PHE A 50 6.93 -25.03 22.78
CA PHE A 50 5.48 -25.16 22.83
C PHE A 50 5.01 -26.50 22.26
N ASN A 51 4.16 -27.20 23.00
CA ASN A 51 3.54 -28.48 22.61
C ASN A 51 2.02 -28.35 22.56
N MET A 52 1.39 -29.28 21.85
CA MET A 52 -0.07 -29.39 21.87
C MET A 52 -0.55 -29.79 23.28
N GLY A 53 -1.50 -29.05 23.83
CA GLY A 53 -2.01 -29.17 25.19
C GLY A 53 -1.36 -28.21 26.19
N ASP A 54 -0.38 -27.41 25.78
CA ASP A 54 0.31 -26.46 26.66
C ASP A 54 -0.62 -25.29 27.05
N GLY A 55 -1.64 -24.99 26.25
CA GLY A 55 -2.67 -24.00 26.57
C GLY A 55 -2.45 -22.67 25.85
N LYS A 56 -2.56 -21.54 26.56
CA LYS A 56 -2.50 -20.21 25.95
C LYS A 56 -1.36 -19.38 26.51
N ASP A 57 -0.27 -19.32 25.78
CA ASP A 57 0.95 -18.68 26.26
C ASP A 57 1.15 -17.31 25.63
N ASP A 58 1.68 -16.39 26.43
CA ASP A 58 2.08 -15.06 26.02
C ASP A 58 3.62 -14.96 26.05
N ILE A 59 4.23 -14.72 24.90
CA ILE A 59 5.66 -14.48 24.73
C ILE A 59 5.88 -12.98 24.60
N SER A 60 6.74 -12.43 25.46
CA SER A 60 7.17 -11.04 25.37
C SER A 60 8.67 -10.97 25.15
N GLU A 61 9.01 -10.50 23.95
CA GLU A 61 10.36 -10.03 23.66
C GLU A 61 10.54 -8.56 23.98
N GLY A 62 11.79 -8.07 23.92
CA GLY A 62 12.06 -6.63 24.01
C GLY A 62 13.50 -6.24 24.26
N SER A 63 14.45 -7.17 24.26
CA SER A 63 15.85 -6.92 24.65
C SER A 63 16.85 -7.60 23.70
N SER A 64 16.80 -7.27 22.41
CA SER A 64 17.73 -7.81 21.40
C SER A 64 19.05 -7.02 21.25
N ASN A 65 20.18 -7.71 21.07
CA ASN A 65 21.36 -7.15 20.41
C ASN A 65 21.36 -7.47 18.91
N ALA A 66 22.25 -6.83 18.16
CA ALA A 66 22.41 -7.15 16.74
C ALA A 66 22.93 -8.59 16.55
N GLY A 67 22.14 -9.42 15.88
CA GLY A 67 22.48 -10.81 15.55
C GLY A 67 21.96 -11.84 16.55
N ASP A 68 21.22 -11.42 17.58
CA ASP A 68 20.42 -12.33 18.40
C ASP A 68 19.27 -12.89 17.54
N ILE A 69 18.95 -14.18 17.71
CA ILE A 69 17.89 -14.89 16.97
C ILE A 69 17.07 -15.69 17.98
N ASP A 70 15.86 -15.20 18.26
CA ASP A 70 14.91 -15.86 19.12
C ASP A 70 14.09 -16.89 18.32
N THR A 71 13.82 -18.02 18.96
CA THR A 71 13.20 -19.19 18.32
C THR A 71 11.97 -19.63 19.09
N LEU A 72 10.83 -19.75 18.42
CA LEU A 72 9.70 -20.55 18.90
C LEU A 72 9.79 -21.93 18.25
N ARG A 73 10.00 -22.96 19.06
CA ARG A 73 10.13 -24.35 18.61
C ARG A 73 8.89 -25.15 19.00
N PHE A 74 8.17 -25.60 17.97
CA PHE A 74 7.01 -26.46 18.13
C PHE A 74 7.41 -27.91 18.39
N GLY A 75 6.68 -28.56 19.31
CA GLY A 75 6.80 -29.98 19.61
C GLY A 75 6.24 -30.90 18.51
N GLU A 76 6.34 -32.21 18.73
CA GLU A 76 5.77 -33.20 17.81
C GLU A 76 4.24 -33.06 17.68
N GLY A 77 3.72 -33.28 16.47
CA GLY A 77 2.27 -33.23 16.20
C GLY A 77 1.74 -31.84 15.82
N ILE A 78 2.56 -30.80 15.90
CA ILE A 78 2.25 -29.48 15.33
C ILE A 78 2.90 -29.40 13.94
N ASN A 79 2.08 -29.48 12.89
CA ASN A 79 2.56 -29.35 11.51
C ASN A 79 2.28 -27.95 10.96
N PRO A 80 3.09 -27.45 10.01
CA PRO A 80 2.88 -26.14 9.38
C PRO A 80 1.46 -25.92 8.84
N GLU A 81 0.83 -26.94 8.26
CA GLU A 81 -0.53 -26.87 7.67
C GLU A 81 -1.68 -26.73 8.69
N ASP A 82 -1.39 -26.96 9.96
CA ASP A 82 -2.35 -26.85 11.06
C ASP A 82 -2.23 -25.51 11.79
N VAL A 83 -1.20 -24.72 11.51
CA VAL A 83 -0.97 -23.41 12.11
C VAL A 83 -1.75 -22.32 11.38
N ILE A 84 -2.44 -21.48 12.15
CA ILE A 84 -3.18 -20.31 11.68
C ILE A 84 -2.56 -19.08 12.32
N LEU A 85 -2.06 -18.17 11.49
CA LEU A 85 -1.42 -16.92 11.89
C LEU A 85 -2.41 -15.76 11.77
N GLN A 86 -2.48 -14.90 12.78
CA GLN A 86 -3.32 -13.71 12.79
C GLN A 86 -2.55 -12.53 13.36
N ARG A 87 -2.70 -11.35 12.75
CA ARG A 87 -2.24 -10.08 13.34
C ARG A 87 -3.36 -9.48 14.18
N LYS A 88 -3.04 -9.06 15.40
CA LYS A 88 -3.97 -8.40 16.30
C LYS A 88 -3.48 -7.00 16.66
N ILE A 89 -4.13 -6.00 16.06
CA ILE A 89 -3.92 -4.58 16.37
C ILE A 89 -4.85 -4.17 17.50
N THR A 90 -4.29 -3.69 18.60
CA THR A 90 -5.01 -3.03 19.70
C THR A 90 -4.71 -1.54 19.63
N THR A 91 -5.73 -0.68 19.75
CA THR A 91 -5.59 0.78 19.71
C THR A 91 -5.83 1.41 21.10
N GLY A 92 -5.50 2.70 21.25
CA GLY A 92 -5.69 3.45 22.50
C GLY A 92 -4.53 3.34 23.49
N LEU A 93 -4.80 3.53 24.79
CA LEU A 93 -3.76 3.60 25.83
C LEU A 93 -2.94 2.31 26.03
N LYS A 94 -3.47 1.17 25.55
CA LYS A 94 -2.79 -0.14 25.54
C LYS A 94 -2.52 -0.60 24.12
N ALA A 95 -2.16 0.34 23.24
CA ALA A 95 -1.92 -0.02 21.85
C ALA A 95 -0.85 -1.13 21.78
N ALA A 96 -1.10 -2.13 20.95
CA ALA A 96 -0.24 -3.29 20.73
C ALA A 96 -0.45 -3.80 19.30
N ASP A 97 0.55 -4.48 18.74
CA ASP A 97 0.48 -5.04 17.39
C ASP A 97 1.16 -6.39 17.35
N SER A 98 0.39 -7.43 17.69
CA SER A 98 0.90 -8.73 18.13
C SER A 98 0.57 -9.83 17.14
N LEU A 99 1.43 -10.85 17.09
CA LEU A 99 1.16 -12.08 16.36
C LEU A 99 0.39 -13.03 17.25
N ILE A 100 -0.71 -13.57 16.75
CA ILE A 100 -1.48 -14.65 17.39
C ILE A 100 -1.33 -15.89 16.52
N ILE A 101 -0.86 -16.96 17.14
CA ILE A 101 -0.70 -18.28 16.54
C ILE A 101 -1.75 -19.18 17.16
N THR A 102 -2.59 -19.78 16.34
CA THR A 102 -3.60 -20.76 16.76
C THR A 102 -3.45 -22.04 15.93
N PHE A 103 -4.05 -23.13 16.39
CA PHE A 103 -3.90 -24.42 15.76
C PHE A 103 -5.28 -25.00 15.41
N ARG A 104 -5.40 -25.60 14.24
CA ARG A 104 -6.65 -26.25 13.78
C ARG A 104 -7.12 -27.27 14.82
N ASP A 105 -8.42 -27.24 15.11
CA ASP A 105 -9.08 -28.15 16.06
C ASP A 105 -8.52 -28.13 17.49
N SER A 106 -7.79 -27.07 17.87
CA SER A 106 -7.27 -26.84 19.23
C SER A 106 -7.80 -25.54 19.84
N THR A 107 -7.79 -25.47 21.17
CA THR A 107 -8.01 -24.24 21.94
C THR A 107 -6.73 -23.51 22.30
N ASP A 108 -5.60 -24.13 22.00
CA ASP A 108 -4.28 -23.65 22.34
C ASP A 108 -3.87 -22.48 21.46
N SER A 109 -3.05 -21.58 22.00
CA SER A 109 -2.59 -20.40 21.27
C SER A 109 -1.30 -19.85 21.83
N ILE A 110 -0.57 -19.13 20.99
CA ILE A 110 0.58 -18.33 21.40
C ILE A 110 0.35 -16.91 20.95
N THR A 111 0.50 -15.95 21.87
CA THR A 111 0.62 -14.54 21.55
C THR A 111 2.09 -14.16 21.57
N ILE A 112 2.60 -13.54 20.52
CA ILE A 112 3.90 -12.87 20.55
C ILE A 112 3.66 -11.37 20.57
N ASP A 113 3.90 -10.77 21.73
CA ASP A 113 3.54 -9.39 22.02
C ASP A 113 4.33 -8.40 21.17
N ASN A 114 3.62 -7.49 20.51
CA ASN A 114 4.21 -6.41 19.70
C ASN A 114 5.10 -6.86 18.53
N PHE A 115 4.96 -8.12 18.08
CA PHE A 115 5.71 -8.70 16.97
C PHE A 115 5.83 -7.79 15.73
N PHE A 116 4.78 -7.03 15.37
CA PHE A 116 4.78 -6.19 14.17
C PHE A 116 5.25 -4.74 14.41
N ARG A 117 5.67 -4.37 15.62
CA ARG A 117 6.09 -3.00 15.93
C ARG A 117 7.53 -2.68 15.60
N GLU A 118 8.45 -3.51 16.10
CA GLU A 118 9.89 -3.32 15.97
C GLU A 118 10.58 -4.69 16.03
N GLY A 119 11.75 -4.82 15.40
CA GLY A 119 12.51 -6.08 15.38
C GLY A 119 12.79 -6.66 16.75
N LYS A 120 13.07 -5.83 17.77
CA LYS A 120 13.38 -6.31 19.14
C LYS A 120 12.23 -7.02 19.87
N TYR A 121 11.02 -6.99 19.32
CA TYR A 121 9.83 -7.65 19.86
C TYR A 121 9.49 -8.94 19.09
N GLN A 122 10.26 -9.26 18.05
CA GLN A 122 10.01 -10.40 17.20
C GLN A 122 10.64 -11.64 17.83
N VAL A 123 10.01 -12.78 17.54
CA VAL A 123 10.69 -14.07 17.58
C VAL A 123 11.06 -14.37 16.14
N GLU A 124 12.36 -14.41 15.83
CA GLU A 124 12.83 -14.42 14.45
C GLU A 124 12.51 -15.71 13.70
N GLU A 125 12.46 -16.85 14.40
CA GLU A 125 12.26 -18.17 13.79
C GLU A 125 11.13 -18.96 14.47
N LEU A 126 10.20 -19.47 13.66
CA LEU A 126 9.22 -20.48 14.04
C LEU A 126 9.67 -21.82 13.47
N VAL A 127 10.11 -22.73 14.34
CA VAL A 127 10.78 -23.98 13.95
C VAL A 127 9.89 -25.18 14.24
N PHE A 128 9.69 -26.01 13.22
CA PHE A 128 8.89 -27.23 13.28
C PHE A 128 9.78 -28.49 13.34
N THR A 129 9.25 -29.56 13.90
CA THR A 129 9.97 -30.85 14.02
C THR A 129 10.30 -31.51 12.66
N ASN A 130 9.58 -31.17 11.60
CA ASN A 130 9.85 -31.62 10.24
C ASN A 130 11.02 -30.88 9.55
N GLY A 131 11.62 -29.90 10.23
CA GLY A 131 12.70 -29.06 9.72
C GLY A 131 12.25 -27.82 8.95
N THR A 132 10.95 -27.58 8.80
CA THR A 132 10.43 -26.30 8.31
C THR A 132 10.77 -25.19 9.31
N VAL A 133 11.21 -24.06 8.78
CA VAL A 133 11.45 -22.83 9.54
C VAL A 133 10.70 -21.71 8.84
N TRP A 134 9.88 -20.96 9.58
CA TRP A 134 9.31 -19.70 9.10
C TRP A 134 10.05 -18.55 9.77
N ASP A 135 10.66 -17.70 8.94
CA ASP A 135 11.23 -16.44 9.40
C ASP A 135 10.15 -15.34 9.50
N VAL A 136 10.52 -14.18 10.05
CA VAL A 136 9.64 -13.02 10.18
C VAL A 136 8.99 -12.64 8.84
N ASN A 137 9.74 -12.66 7.74
CA ASN A 137 9.23 -12.28 6.42
C ASN A 137 8.21 -13.28 5.90
N THR A 138 8.45 -14.57 6.12
CA THR A 138 7.52 -15.65 5.77
C THR A 138 6.22 -15.52 6.55
N VAL A 139 6.30 -15.27 7.87
CA VAL A 139 5.12 -15.03 8.72
C VAL A 139 4.33 -13.82 8.24
N LYS A 140 5.01 -12.69 7.96
CA LYS A 140 4.40 -11.47 7.43
C LYS A 140 3.69 -11.72 6.09
N ALA A 141 4.36 -12.39 5.15
CA ALA A 141 3.79 -12.70 3.84
C ALA A 141 2.57 -13.62 3.94
N MET A 142 2.57 -14.59 4.85
CA MET A 142 1.41 -15.47 5.07
C MET A 142 0.20 -14.71 5.62
N ILE A 143 0.41 -13.69 6.46
CA ILE A 143 -0.68 -12.88 7.03
C ILE A 143 -1.31 -11.94 6.01
N LEU A 144 -0.51 -11.39 5.09
CA LEU A 144 -1.00 -10.49 4.04
C LEU A 144 -1.63 -11.23 2.86
N ARG A 145 -1.60 -12.56 2.83
CA ARG A 145 -2.13 -13.35 1.73
C ARG A 145 -3.65 -13.34 1.74
N GLY A 146 -4.24 -12.82 0.67
CA GLY A 146 -5.68 -12.92 0.39
C GLY A 146 -6.18 -14.34 0.15
N THR A 147 -7.49 -14.50 0.25
CA THR A 147 -8.25 -15.74 0.08
C THR A 147 -9.51 -15.45 -0.73
N ASP A 148 -10.34 -16.45 -1.04
CA ASP A 148 -11.61 -16.20 -1.75
C ASP A 148 -12.76 -15.77 -0.80
N ASP A 149 -12.48 -15.60 0.50
CA ASP A 149 -13.42 -15.14 1.52
C ASP A 149 -13.19 -13.66 1.82
N ALA A 150 -14.25 -12.92 2.17
CA ALA A 150 -14.14 -11.53 2.59
C ALA A 150 -13.27 -11.35 3.85
N GLN A 151 -12.27 -10.47 3.76
CA GLN A 151 -11.24 -10.23 4.76
C GLN A 151 -11.09 -8.74 5.11
N THR A 152 -10.36 -8.50 6.20
CA THR A 152 -9.81 -7.18 6.50
C THR A 152 -8.32 -7.34 6.69
N ILE A 153 -7.53 -6.71 5.81
CA ILE A 153 -6.07 -6.82 5.79
C ILE A 153 -5.49 -5.42 5.99
N THR A 154 -4.55 -5.31 6.92
CA THR A 154 -3.83 -4.06 7.21
C THR A 154 -2.36 -4.23 6.88
N ALA A 155 -1.82 -3.32 6.06
CA ALA A 155 -0.42 -3.26 5.69
C ALA A 155 0.50 -3.02 6.90
N TYR A 156 1.78 -3.30 6.70
CA TYR A 156 2.84 -2.94 7.64
C TYR A 156 3.37 -1.53 7.38
N ALA A 157 3.92 -0.89 8.41
CA ALA A 157 4.34 0.50 8.34
C ALA A 157 5.57 0.73 7.45
N GLU A 158 6.27 -0.32 7.02
CA GLU A 158 7.41 -0.26 6.09
C GLU A 158 7.02 -0.27 4.60
N GLY A 159 5.72 -0.36 4.29
CA GLY A 159 5.22 -0.58 2.93
C GLY A 159 4.96 -2.06 2.65
N SER A 160 3.87 -2.37 1.96
CA SER A 160 3.37 -3.72 1.70
C SER A 160 2.88 -3.89 0.27
N GLU A 161 2.86 -5.13 -0.20
CA GLU A 161 2.11 -5.52 -1.40
C GLU A 161 1.06 -6.55 -0.98
N ILE A 162 -0.21 -6.25 -1.25
CA ILE A 162 -1.36 -7.06 -0.83
C ILE A 162 -2.25 -7.34 -2.04
N HIS A 163 -2.50 -8.63 -2.28
CA HIS A 163 -3.48 -9.15 -3.24
C HIS A 163 -4.55 -9.88 -2.43
N ALA A 164 -5.77 -9.36 -2.43
CA ALA A 164 -6.86 -9.86 -1.59
C ALA A 164 -7.54 -11.11 -2.16
N ALA A 165 -7.29 -11.41 -3.45
CA ALA A 165 -7.83 -12.54 -4.20
C ALA A 165 -9.32 -12.46 -4.51
N GLY A 166 -10.21 -12.88 -3.62
CA GLY A 166 -11.63 -12.94 -3.91
C GLY A 166 -12.49 -12.63 -2.70
N GLY A 167 -13.69 -12.13 -2.93
CA GLY A 167 -14.57 -11.72 -1.84
C GLY A 167 -14.62 -10.20 -1.76
N ASN A 168 -15.35 -9.68 -0.78
CA ASN A 168 -15.52 -8.24 -0.62
C ASN A 168 -14.62 -7.78 0.53
N ASP A 169 -13.44 -7.31 0.19
CA ASP A 169 -12.33 -7.09 1.10
C ASP A 169 -12.21 -5.65 1.57
N ALA A 170 -11.66 -5.48 2.76
CA ALA A 170 -11.26 -4.18 3.30
C ALA A 170 -9.74 -4.14 3.45
N LEU A 171 -9.06 -3.41 2.57
CA LEU A 171 -7.61 -3.20 2.60
C LEU A 171 -7.29 -1.83 3.19
N GLN A 172 -6.42 -1.82 4.19
CA GLN A 172 -5.92 -0.61 4.82
C GLN A 172 -4.39 -0.58 4.74
N GLY A 173 -3.86 0.27 3.89
CA GLY A 173 -2.45 0.65 3.91
C GLY A 173 -2.08 1.42 5.19
N ALA A 174 -0.81 1.75 5.33
CA ALA A 174 -0.21 2.26 6.55
C ALA A 174 0.60 3.54 6.29
N ASP A 175 1.83 3.58 6.78
CA ASP A 175 2.82 4.60 6.40
C ASP A 175 3.72 4.00 5.31
N ASN A 176 4.35 4.87 4.52
CA ASN A 176 5.15 4.51 3.33
C ASN A 176 4.28 3.94 2.20
N SER A 177 4.89 3.80 1.02
CA SER A 177 4.20 3.34 -0.18
C SER A 177 3.72 1.90 -0.05
N ASP A 178 2.42 1.72 -0.17
CA ASP A 178 1.74 0.42 -0.26
C ASP A 178 1.24 0.13 -1.68
N GLN A 179 1.11 -1.14 -2.01
CA GLN A 179 0.45 -1.63 -3.22
C GLN A 179 -0.73 -2.52 -2.81
N LEU A 180 -1.95 -2.06 -3.08
CA LEU A 180 -3.18 -2.66 -2.63
C LEU A 180 -4.01 -3.09 -3.86
N TYR A 181 -4.23 -4.40 -3.98
CA TYR A 181 -5.02 -5.02 -5.04
C TYR A 181 -6.21 -5.76 -4.40
N GLY A 182 -7.43 -5.27 -4.64
CA GLY A 182 -8.68 -5.93 -4.19
C GLY A 182 -8.98 -7.22 -4.95
N ASP A 183 -8.51 -7.29 -6.20
CA ASP A 183 -8.68 -8.42 -7.10
C ASP A 183 -10.14 -8.66 -7.52
N ALA A 184 -10.90 -9.54 -6.87
CA ALA A 184 -12.24 -9.88 -7.33
C ALA A 184 -13.31 -9.75 -6.24
N GLY A 185 -14.25 -8.84 -6.43
CA GLY A 185 -15.37 -8.61 -5.53
C GLY A 185 -15.61 -7.11 -5.35
N ASP A 186 -16.52 -6.71 -4.46
CA ASP A 186 -16.73 -5.28 -4.20
C ASP A 186 -15.90 -4.87 -2.97
N ASP A 187 -14.75 -4.23 -3.21
CA ASP A 187 -13.69 -3.98 -2.24
C ASP A 187 -13.64 -2.54 -1.74
N SER A 188 -13.01 -2.35 -0.58
CA SER A 188 -12.71 -1.04 -0.01
C SER A 188 -11.21 -0.92 0.28
N LEU A 189 -10.53 -0.04 -0.46
CA LEU A 189 -9.09 0.19 -0.35
C LEU A 189 -8.81 1.59 0.20
N ILE A 190 -7.96 1.67 1.22
CA ILE A 190 -7.44 2.93 1.78
C ILE A 190 -5.91 2.87 1.78
N GLY A 191 -5.21 3.69 1.01
CA GLY A 191 -3.74 3.71 0.91
C GLY A 191 -3.06 4.18 2.20
N GLY A 192 -3.50 5.30 2.77
CA GLY A 192 -2.96 5.77 4.05
C GLY A 192 -2.00 6.94 3.87
N LYS A 193 -0.74 6.81 4.27
CA LYS A 193 0.31 7.80 3.99
C LYS A 193 1.39 7.16 3.14
N GLY A 194 1.69 7.74 2.00
CA GLY A 194 2.69 7.18 1.11
C GLY A 194 2.44 7.65 -0.30
N ALA A 195 3.22 7.15 -1.25
CA ALA A 195 2.79 7.17 -2.64
C ALA A 195 2.25 5.77 -2.92
N ASP A 196 0.94 5.59 -2.80
CA ASP A 196 0.31 4.28 -2.78
C ASP A 196 -0.19 3.89 -4.18
N ILE A 197 -0.22 2.60 -4.49
CA ILE A 197 -0.84 2.05 -5.71
C ILE A 197 -2.08 1.28 -5.30
N LEU A 198 -3.24 1.66 -5.82
CA LEU A 198 -4.52 1.02 -5.52
C LEU A 198 -5.16 0.51 -6.80
N SER A 199 -5.61 -0.74 -6.79
CA SER A 199 -6.41 -1.35 -7.86
C SER A 199 -7.57 -2.09 -7.22
N GLY A 200 -8.80 -1.71 -7.57
CA GLY A 200 -10.00 -2.44 -7.13
C GLY A 200 -10.00 -3.84 -7.72
N GLY A 201 -9.80 -3.92 -9.04
CA GLY A 201 -9.87 -5.17 -9.78
C GLY A 201 -11.26 -5.32 -10.37
N THR A 202 -11.80 -6.53 -10.46
CA THR A 202 -13.16 -6.73 -10.97
C THR A 202 -14.19 -6.57 -9.86
N GLY A 203 -15.16 -5.67 -10.03
CA GLY A 203 -16.19 -5.44 -9.03
C GLY A 203 -16.76 -4.04 -9.08
N ASN A 204 -17.23 -3.54 -7.95
CA ASN A 204 -17.55 -2.12 -7.81
C ASN A 204 -16.87 -1.61 -6.55
N ASP A 205 -15.70 -1.03 -6.73
CA ASP A 205 -14.78 -0.82 -5.63
C ASP A 205 -14.82 0.61 -5.11
N THR A 206 -14.43 0.79 -3.85
CA THR A 206 -14.22 2.11 -3.24
C THR A 206 -12.76 2.30 -2.90
N LEU A 207 -12.11 3.25 -3.57
CA LEU A 207 -10.67 3.49 -3.43
C LEU A 207 -10.43 4.89 -2.85
N LYS A 208 -9.52 4.97 -1.89
CA LYS A 208 -9.03 6.22 -1.29
C LYS A 208 -7.52 6.13 -1.12
N GLY A 209 -6.78 6.94 -1.85
CA GLY A 209 -5.31 7.04 -1.79
C GLY A 209 -4.88 7.48 -0.39
N GLY A 210 -5.20 8.72 -0.02
CA GLY A 210 -4.89 9.22 1.31
C GLY A 210 -3.94 10.40 1.23
N TYR A 211 -2.82 10.35 1.93
CA TYR A 211 -1.79 11.39 1.89
C TYR A 211 -0.64 10.95 1.01
N GLY A 212 -0.20 11.85 0.14
CA GLY A 212 0.93 11.65 -0.76
C GLY A 212 0.45 11.60 -2.20
N SER A 213 1.26 11.04 -3.10
CA SER A 213 0.97 11.03 -4.54
C SER A 213 0.57 9.63 -4.95
N ASP A 214 -0.72 9.37 -5.01
CA ASP A 214 -1.28 8.04 -5.13
C ASP A 214 -1.61 7.70 -6.59
N THR A 215 -1.57 6.42 -6.93
CA THR A 215 -1.89 5.92 -8.27
C THR A 215 -3.03 4.92 -8.21
N TYR A 216 -4.15 5.26 -8.82
CA TYR A 216 -5.29 4.39 -9.03
C TYR A 216 -5.17 3.68 -10.37
N LEU A 217 -5.25 2.36 -10.38
CA LEU A 217 -5.23 1.54 -11.59
C LEU A 217 -6.65 1.17 -11.99
N PHE A 218 -6.93 1.24 -13.30
CA PHE A 218 -8.21 0.81 -13.85
C PHE A 218 -8.02 0.16 -15.22
N ASN A 219 -8.55 -1.05 -15.39
CA ASN A 219 -8.52 -1.83 -16.61
C ASN A 219 -9.93 -2.05 -17.15
N ALA A 220 -10.02 -2.47 -18.42
CA ALA A 220 -11.30 -2.84 -19.01
C ALA A 220 -11.86 -4.10 -18.32
N GLY A 221 -13.10 -4.03 -17.84
CA GLY A 221 -13.76 -5.09 -17.08
C GLY A 221 -13.66 -4.95 -15.55
N ASP A 222 -13.02 -3.90 -15.05
CA ASP A 222 -12.89 -3.64 -13.60
C ASP A 222 -14.23 -3.26 -12.96
N GLY A 223 -15.20 -2.78 -13.76
CA GLY A 223 -16.56 -2.52 -13.30
C GLY A 223 -16.80 -1.05 -12.93
N ASN A 224 -17.45 -0.77 -11.80
CA ASN A 224 -17.88 0.59 -11.45
C ASN A 224 -17.26 1.12 -10.16
N ASP A 225 -16.16 1.84 -10.32
CA ASP A 225 -15.35 2.25 -9.18
C ASP A 225 -15.66 3.67 -8.71
N TYR A 226 -15.49 3.85 -7.41
CA TYR A 226 -15.66 5.11 -6.72
C TYR A 226 -14.36 5.52 -6.06
N LEU A 227 -13.72 6.55 -6.61
CA LEU A 227 -12.47 7.09 -6.10
C LEU A 227 -12.77 8.34 -5.27
N TYR A 228 -12.19 8.36 -4.07
CA TYR A 228 -12.32 9.46 -3.14
C TYR A 228 -10.95 10.02 -2.81
N GLU A 229 -10.73 11.28 -3.22
CA GLU A 229 -9.63 12.08 -2.72
C GLU A 229 -10.07 13.00 -1.58
N GLY A 230 -9.12 13.59 -0.86
CA GLY A 230 -9.46 14.63 0.12
C GLY A 230 -8.36 15.09 1.05
N THR A 231 -7.17 14.49 0.97
CA THR A 231 -6.07 14.62 1.93
C THR A 231 -4.73 14.91 1.26
N SER A 232 -4.60 16.04 0.55
CA SER A 232 -3.33 16.43 -0.07
C SER A 232 -2.48 17.42 0.75
N ASN A 233 -1.15 17.33 0.61
CA ASN A 233 -0.19 18.38 0.93
C ASN A 233 0.20 19.15 -0.35
N ALA A 234 0.92 20.26 -0.19
CA ALA A 234 1.42 21.01 -1.32
C ALA A 234 2.48 20.21 -2.10
N GLY A 235 2.20 19.91 -3.37
CA GLY A 235 3.10 19.19 -4.27
C GLY A 235 2.79 17.70 -4.42
N ASP A 236 1.80 17.19 -3.70
CA ASP A 236 1.22 15.88 -3.97
C ASP A 236 0.46 15.93 -5.31
N ALA A 237 0.55 14.85 -6.09
CA ALA A 237 -0.12 14.74 -7.39
C ALA A 237 -0.60 13.30 -7.62
N ASP A 238 -1.91 13.12 -7.62
CA ASP A 238 -2.55 11.83 -7.77
C ASP A 238 -2.76 11.47 -9.24
N THR A 239 -2.72 10.19 -9.54
CA THR A 239 -2.83 9.67 -10.90
C THR A 239 -3.91 8.60 -10.99
N LEU A 240 -4.86 8.76 -11.91
CA LEU A 240 -5.67 7.66 -12.44
C LEU A 240 -4.97 7.13 -13.69
N ARG A 241 -4.61 5.86 -13.70
CA ARG A 241 -3.89 5.23 -14.80
C ARG A 241 -4.74 4.13 -15.43
N PHE A 242 -5.11 4.35 -16.68
CA PHE A 242 -5.79 3.35 -17.49
C PHE A 242 -4.83 2.29 -18.03
N GLY A 243 -5.25 1.04 -17.95
CA GLY A 243 -4.58 -0.10 -18.57
C GLY A 243 -4.64 -0.08 -20.10
N GLU A 244 -3.92 -1.01 -20.72
CA GLU A 244 -3.97 -1.20 -22.17
C GLU A 244 -5.39 -1.50 -22.66
N GLY A 245 -5.75 -0.97 -23.84
CA GLY A 245 -7.06 -1.20 -24.46
C GLY A 245 -8.14 -0.18 -24.08
N ILE A 246 -7.88 0.70 -23.12
CA ILE A 246 -8.68 1.92 -22.90
C ILE A 246 -7.98 3.06 -23.63
N ASN A 247 -8.55 3.49 -24.76
CA ASN A 247 -8.00 4.60 -25.54
C ASN A 247 -8.72 5.92 -25.19
N PRO A 248 -8.03 7.08 -25.26
CA PRO A 248 -8.64 8.39 -24.99
C PRO A 248 -9.94 8.66 -25.76
N GLU A 249 -10.04 8.22 -27.02
CA GLU A 249 -11.21 8.43 -27.88
C GLU A 249 -12.47 7.62 -27.49
N ASP A 250 -12.32 6.59 -26.67
CA ASP A 250 -13.41 5.75 -26.17
C ASP A 250 -13.92 6.20 -24.80
N VAL A 251 -13.22 7.11 -24.14
CA VAL A 251 -13.61 7.67 -22.85
C VAL A 251 -14.64 8.79 -23.04
N ILE A 252 -15.69 8.75 -22.21
CA ILE A 252 -16.76 9.73 -22.14
C ILE A 252 -16.77 10.31 -20.73
N ILE A 253 -16.52 11.61 -20.61
CA ILE A 253 -16.54 12.33 -19.33
C ILE A 253 -17.79 13.17 -19.15
N GLN A 254 -18.31 13.21 -17.92
CA GLN A 254 -19.49 13.98 -17.54
C GLN A 254 -19.33 14.57 -16.14
N ARG A 255 -19.74 15.83 -15.96
CA ARG A 255 -19.87 16.42 -14.62
C ARG A 255 -21.23 16.09 -14.02
N ARG A 256 -21.24 15.55 -12.80
CA ARG A 256 -22.47 15.25 -12.05
C ARG A 256 -22.50 16.06 -10.75
N LYS A 257 -23.38 17.06 -10.73
CA LYS A 257 -23.62 17.91 -9.55
C LYS A 257 -24.92 17.54 -8.85
N THR A 258 -24.86 17.26 -7.55
CA THR A 258 -26.03 17.02 -6.71
C THR A 258 -26.28 18.20 -5.76
N SER A 259 -27.49 18.29 -5.21
CA SER A 259 -27.91 19.38 -4.32
C SER A 259 -28.38 18.85 -2.97
N GLY A 260 -28.33 19.69 -1.93
CA GLY A 260 -28.78 19.35 -0.57
C GLY A 260 -27.63 19.22 0.43
N LEU A 261 -27.90 18.61 1.59
CA LEU A 261 -26.95 18.48 2.71
C LEU A 261 -25.68 17.70 2.35
N ASN A 262 -25.79 16.79 1.39
CA ASN A 262 -24.68 15.96 0.87
C ASN A 262 -24.42 16.27 -0.61
N ALA A 263 -24.49 17.56 -0.99
CA ALA A 263 -24.18 17.99 -2.35
C ALA A 263 -22.77 17.53 -2.76
N ARG A 264 -22.68 16.98 -3.97
CA ARG A 264 -21.46 16.51 -4.62
C ARG A 264 -21.25 17.23 -5.94
N ASP A 265 -20.00 17.38 -6.34
CA ASP A 265 -19.62 17.94 -7.65
C ASP A 265 -18.55 17.05 -8.29
N SER A 266 -18.98 15.88 -8.78
CA SER A 266 -18.11 14.77 -9.18
C SER A 266 -17.87 14.73 -10.69
N LEU A 267 -16.74 14.13 -11.09
CA LEU A 267 -16.48 13.72 -12.46
C LEU A 267 -16.86 12.24 -12.63
N ILE A 268 -17.64 11.95 -13.66
CA ILE A 268 -18.06 10.62 -14.05
C ILE A 268 -17.38 10.28 -15.37
N ILE A 269 -16.66 9.17 -15.38
CA ILE A 269 -15.97 8.62 -16.55
C ILE A 269 -16.69 7.33 -16.93
N THR A 270 -17.03 7.19 -18.21
CA THR A 270 -17.65 5.99 -18.78
C THR A 270 -16.96 5.66 -20.09
N PHE A 271 -17.12 4.44 -20.58
CA PHE A 271 -16.38 3.97 -21.77
C PHE A 271 -17.34 3.49 -22.86
N ARG A 272 -17.04 3.82 -24.12
CA ARG A 272 -17.84 3.40 -25.26
C ARG A 272 -17.91 1.87 -25.34
N ASN A 273 -19.14 1.35 -25.43
CA ASN A 273 -19.41 -0.09 -25.46
C ASN A 273 -18.97 -0.88 -24.21
N SER A 274 -18.68 -0.21 -23.09
CA SER A 274 -18.52 -0.86 -21.79
C SER A 274 -19.66 -0.50 -20.85
N THR A 275 -19.86 -1.34 -19.84
CA THR A 275 -20.67 -1.02 -18.65
C THR A 275 -19.84 -0.41 -17.53
N ASP A 276 -18.52 -0.38 -17.70
CA ASP A 276 -17.57 0.11 -16.70
C ASP A 276 -17.70 1.62 -16.51
N SER A 277 -17.39 2.08 -15.30
CA SER A 277 -17.36 3.50 -14.98
C SER A 277 -16.42 3.83 -13.82
N ILE A 278 -16.01 5.08 -13.75
CA ILE A 278 -15.31 5.64 -12.60
C ILE A 278 -16.03 6.90 -12.16
N THR A 279 -16.26 7.02 -10.85
CA THR A 279 -16.66 8.28 -10.21
C THR A 279 -15.48 8.84 -9.43
N LEU A 280 -14.96 10.00 -9.85
CA LEU A 280 -14.03 10.80 -9.04
C LEU A 280 -14.87 11.76 -8.17
N ASP A 281 -14.96 11.48 -6.87
CA ASP A 281 -15.82 12.24 -5.95
C ASP A 281 -15.36 13.68 -5.76
N ASP A 282 -16.32 14.62 -5.76
CA ASP A 282 -16.06 16.04 -5.50
C ASP A 282 -14.94 16.69 -6.34
N PHE A 283 -14.57 16.08 -7.47
CA PHE A 283 -13.50 16.53 -8.39
C PHE A 283 -13.56 18.03 -8.73
N PHE A 284 -14.77 18.58 -8.92
CA PHE A 284 -14.95 20.00 -9.28
C PHE A 284 -15.16 20.93 -8.07
N ARG A 285 -15.05 20.41 -6.84
CA ARG A 285 -15.34 21.16 -5.61
C ARG A 285 -14.12 21.91 -5.08
N ALA A 286 -12.94 21.31 -5.13
CA ALA A 286 -11.67 21.91 -4.73
C ALA A 286 -10.50 21.05 -5.23
N ALA A 287 -9.32 21.66 -5.42
CA ALA A 287 -8.12 20.97 -5.91
C ALA A 287 -7.75 19.73 -5.10
N LYS A 288 -7.91 19.74 -3.77
CA LYS A 288 -7.60 18.58 -2.91
C LYS A 288 -8.50 17.33 -3.09
N TYR A 289 -9.50 17.41 -3.96
CA TYR A 289 -10.38 16.30 -4.35
C TYR A 289 -10.10 15.84 -5.79
N GLN A 290 -9.18 16.51 -6.47
CA GLN A 290 -8.84 16.20 -7.85
C GLN A 290 -7.83 15.07 -7.86
N VAL A 291 -7.92 14.28 -8.92
CA VAL A 291 -6.80 13.50 -9.41
C VAL A 291 -6.11 14.39 -10.44
N GLU A 292 -4.84 14.72 -10.22
CA GLU A 292 -4.09 15.67 -11.07
C GLU A 292 -3.77 15.11 -12.45
N HIS A 293 -3.65 13.79 -12.59
CA HIS A 293 -3.28 13.14 -13.86
C HIS A 293 -4.24 12.00 -14.20
N ILE A 294 -4.85 12.04 -15.39
CA ILE A 294 -5.55 10.89 -15.97
C ILE A 294 -4.72 10.40 -17.16
N THR A 295 -3.99 9.31 -16.95
CA THR A 295 -2.96 8.81 -17.86
C THR A 295 -3.41 7.56 -18.61
N PHE A 296 -2.97 7.46 -19.85
CA PHE A 296 -3.28 6.36 -20.77
C PHE A 296 -2.01 5.64 -21.22
N ALA A 297 -2.16 4.39 -21.68
CA ALA A 297 -1.06 3.57 -22.14
C ALA A 297 -0.31 4.14 -23.36
N ASP A 298 -0.96 5.00 -24.17
CA ASP A 298 -0.34 5.68 -25.32
C ASP A 298 0.49 6.92 -24.93
N GLY A 299 0.54 7.26 -23.64
CA GLY A 299 1.21 8.43 -23.10
C GLY A 299 0.35 9.70 -23.09
N THR A 300 -0.93 9.61 -23.46
CA THR A 300 -1.89 10.70 -23.24
C THR A 300 -2.05 10.94 -21.74
N ASP A 301 -2.14 12.21 -21.38
CA ASP A 301 -2.34 12.66 -20.01
C ASP A 301 -3.33 13.81 -20.01
N TRP A 302 -4.41 13.70 -19.22
CA TRP A 302 -5.41 14.75 -19.05
C TRP A 302 -5.27 15.38 -17.68
N LEU A 303 -5.16 16.71 -17.68
CA LEU A 303 -5.11 17.50 -16.46
C LEU A 303 -6.51 18.03 -16.08
N PRO A 304 -6.75 18.45 -14.83
CA PRO A 304 -8.03 19.02 -14.42
C PRO A 304 -8.48 20.20 -15.28
N GLU A 305 -7.56 21.03 -15.77
CA GLU A 305 -7.86 22.12 -16.71
C GLU A 305 -8.34 21.63 -18.07
N ASP A 306 -7.81 20.53 -18.60
CA ASP A 306 -8.23 19.98 -19.89
C ASP A 306 -9.66 19.47 -19.80
N ILE A 307 -9.96 18.78 -18.71
CA ILE A 307 -11.30 18.27 -18.38
C ILE A 307 -12.30 19.42 -18.25
N LEU A 308 -11.92 20.50 -17.56
CA LEU A 308 -12.78 21.66 -17.36
C LEU A 308 -13.05 22.39 -18.70
N ASN A 309 -12.00 22.63 -19.49
CA ASN A 309 -12.09 23.26 -20.80
C ASN A 309 -12.95 22.45 -21.78
N TYR A 310 -12.86 21.12 -21.74
CA TYR A 310 -13.73 20.25 -22.52
C TYR A 310 -15.20 20.38 -22.10
N LEU A 311 -15.48 20.36 -20.80
CA LEU A 311 -16.85 20.37 -20.29
C LEU A 311 -17.54 21.73 -20.35
N GLU A 312 -16.78 22.83 -20.26
CA GLU A 312 -17.32 24.20 -20.21
C GLU A 312 -17.23 24.94 -21.55
N ASP A 313 -16.19 24.67 -22.36
CA ASP A 313 -15.87 25.41 -23.58
C ASP A 313 -15.82 24.53 -24.84
N ASP A 314 -16.15 23.23 -24.74
CA ASP A 314 -16.08 22.24 -25.83
C ASP A 314 -14.67 22.15 -26.48
N ILE A 315 -13.62 22.48 -25.73
CA ILE A 315 -12.23 22.36 -26.20
C ILE A 315 -11.83 20.89 -26.20
N PRO A 316 -11.38 20.30 -27.34
CA PRO A 316 -11.01 18.89 -27.39
C PRO A 316 -9.92 18.51 -26.38
N LEU A 317 -10.10 17.36 -25.71
CA LEU A 317 -9.08 16.81 -24.80
C LEU A 317 -7.80 16.48 -25.56
N PRO A 318 -6.62 16.65 -24.93
CA PRO A 318 -5.36 16.31 -25.56
C PRO A 318 -5.27 14.81 -25.79
N ILE A 319 -4.62 14.42 -26.89
CA ILE A 319 -4.30 13.02 -27.21
C ILE A 319 -2.83 13.01 -27.63
N ALA A 320 -2.08 12.02 -27.16
CA ALA A 320 -0.69 11.83 -27.54
C ALA A 320 -0.58 11.76 -29.07
N ALA A 321 0.37 12.49 -29.64
CA ALA A 321 0.65 12.38 -31.07
C ALA A 321 1.07 10.94 -31.34
N SER A 322 0.36 10.24 -32.23
CA SER A 322 0.81 8.93 -32.73
C SER A 322 2.26 9.10 -33.21
N PRO A 323 3.17 8.14 -32.96
CA PRO A 323 4.56 8.22 -33.40
C PRO A 323 4.72 8.45 -34.91
N ASP A 324 3.65 8.22 -35.70
CA ASP A 324 3.59 8.42 -37.14
C ASP A 324 2.91 9.73 -37.59
N THR A 325 2.51 10.62 -36.67
CA THR A 325 1.96 11.94 -37.02
C THR A 325 3.08 12.98 -36.95
N PRO A 326 3.69 13.39 -38.08
CA PRO A 326 4.52 14.59 -38.06
C PRO A 326 3.61 15.73 -37.63
N VAL A 327 3.89 16.33 -36.48
CA VAL A 327 3.27 17.58 -36.04
C VAL A 327 3.44 18.55 -37.21
N SER A 328 2.35 18.82 -37.93
CA SER A 328 2.41 19.74 -39.05
C SER A 328 2.55 21.13 -38.46
N MET A 329 3.80 21.59 -38.34
CA MET A 329 4.15 22.96 -37.94
C MET A 329 3.49 24.02 -38.84
N SER A 330 2.84 23.63 -39.94
CA SER A 330 2.02 24.53 -40.74
C SER A 330 0.65 24.82 -40.11
N LEU A 331 0.03 23.88 -39.39
CA LEU A 331 -1.28 24.07 -38.76
C LEU A 331 -1.15 24.94 -37.50
N LEU A 332 -0.14 24.64 -36.67
CA LEU A 332 0.18 25.44 -35.48
C LEU A 332 0.57 26.88 -35.83
N ARG A 333 1.26 27.10 -36.96
CA ARG A 333 1.57 28.47 -37.46
C ARG A 333 0.33 29.20 -37.99
N GLN A 334 -0.64 28.49 -38.56
CA GLN A 334 -1.86 29.09 -39.10
C GLN A 334 -2.82 29.52 -37.99
N GLU A 335 -2.89 28.77 -36.89
CA GLU A 335 -3.68 29.12 -35.71
C GLU A 335 -3.05 30.26 -34.89
N MET A 336 -1.72 30.29 -34.77
CA MET A 336 -1.02 31.43 -34.14
C MET A 336 -1.11 32.73 -34.95
N ALA A 337 -1.17 32.65 -36.29
CA ALA A 337 -1.32 33.81 -37.15
C ALA A 337 -2.75 34.42 -37.09
N ALA A 338 -3.76 33.63 -36.73
CA ALA A 338 -5.12 34.13 -36.54
C ALA A 338 -5.29 34.93 -35.24
N PHE A 339 -4.38 34.78 -34.27
CA PHE A 339 -4.46 35.43 -32.96
C PHE A 339 -3.66 36.75 -32.86
N SER A 340 -2.63 36.96 -33.71
CA SER A 340 -1.93 38.25 -33.80
C SER A 340 -2.27 38.96 -35.11
N GLY A 341 -3.19 39.92 -35.06
CA GLY A 341 -3.46 40.83 -36.18
C GLY A 341 -2.27 41.74 -36.52
N GLY A 342 -1.23 41.19 -37.11
CA GLY A 342 -0.05 41.92 -37.59
C GLY A 342 0.50 41.25 -38.84
N GLU A 343 0.64 42.03 -39.92
CA GLU A 343 1.29 41.62 -41.17
C GLU A 343 2.70 41.08 -40.90
N TYR A 344 2.97 39.85 -41.35
CA TYR A 344 4.34 39.32 -41.46
C TYR A 344 4.83 39.51 -42.89
N ASP A 345 5.84 40.35 -43.04
CA ASP A 345 6.69 40.51 -44.22
C ASP A 345 7.61 39.28 -44.33
N ASP A 346 7.65 38.63 -45.49
CA ASP A 346 8.25 37.30 -45.68
C ASP A 346 9.73 37.33 -46.11
N ASP A 347 10.40 38.48 -46.01
CA ASP A 347 11.76 38.65 -46.52
C ASP A 347 12.82 38.82 -45.42
N ALA A 348 13.12 37.74 -44.69
CA ALA A 348 14.38 37.60 -43.98
C ALA A 348 14.74 36.12 -43.78
N GLY A 349 15.33 35.51 -44.80
CA GLY A 349 15.98 34.21 -44.68
C GLY A 349 17.12 34.23 -43.67
N VAL A 350 17.09 33.32 -42.69
CA VAL A 350 18.28 32.93 -41.93
C VAL A 350 18.30 31.42 -41.70
N VAL A 351 19.45 30.88 -42.06
CA VAL A 351 19.91 29.50 -42.15
C VAL A 351 19.89 28.79 -40.79
N VAL A 352 19.41 27.55 -40.79
CA VAL A 352 19.55 26.58 -39.70
C VAL A 352 21.03 26.19 -39.58
N ASN A 353 21.63 26.37 -38.40
CA ASN A 353 22.91 25.76 -38.07
C ASN A 353 22.80 24.96 -36.77
N THR A 354 22.93 23.64 -36.95
CA THR A 354 23.05 22.60 -35.93
C THR A 354 24.41 22.66 -35.23
N THR A 355 24.47 22.59 -33.90
CA THR A 355 25.21 21.58 -33.09
C THR A 355 25.51 21.99 -31.63
N LEU A 356 25.10 21.09 -30.71
CA LEU A 356 25.77 20.57 -29.50
C LEU A 356 26.07 21.41 -28.24
N ALA A 357 25.72 20.74 -27.12
CA ALA A 357 26.47 20.57 -25.87
C ALA A 357 26.20 21.48 -24.65
N THR A 358 25.36 20.94 -23.75
CA THR A 358 25.57 20.70 -22.30
C THR A 358 26.53 21.57 -21.46
N ALA A 359 25.94 22.00 -20.33
CA ALA A 359 26.45 21.92 -18.95
C ALA A 359 27.11 23.15 -18.27
N ARG A 360 26.38 23.61 -17.24
CA ARG A 360 26.80 23.87 -15.84
C ARG A 360 27.71 25.07 -15.46
N THR A 361 27.20 25.74 -14.42
CA THR A 361 27.86 26.33 -13.22
C THR A 361 28.55 27.71 -13.27
N THR A 362 27.84 28.66 -12.62
CA THR A 362 28.24 29.60 -11.55
C THR A 362 29.44 30.58 -11.70
N VAL A 363 29.07 31.86 -11.52
CA VAL A 363 29.56 32.85 -10.53
C VAL A 363 30.67 33.85 -10.92
N ASN A 364 30.27 35.13 -10.78
CA ASN A 364 31.00 36.37 -10.46
C ASN A 364 32.27 36.75 -11.24
N SER A 365 32.27 37.96 -11.81
CA SER A 365 32.56 39.18 -11.04
C SER A 365 32.64 40.43 -11.94
N LEU A 366 32.13 41.54 -11.40
CA LEU A 366 32.64 42.92 -11.43
C LEU A 366 33.27 43.47 -12.73
N VAL A 367 32.85 44.67 -13.13
CA VAL A 367 33.65 45.91 -12.95
C VAL A 367 32.79 47.14 -13.34
N SER A 368 33.03 48.18 -12.54
CA SER A 368 32.55 49.57 -12.52
C SER A 368 32.31 50.30 -13.85
N TYR A 369 31.30 51.20 -13.88
CA TYR A 369 31.49 52.65 -13.68
C TYR A 369 30.22 53.28 -13.10
#